data_AF-A0A3C0B7Y3-F1
#
_entry.id   AF-A0A3C0B7Y3-F1
#
_cell.length_a   1.000
_cell.length_b   1.000
_cell.length_c   1.000
_cell.angle_alpha   90.00
_cell.angle_beta   90.00
_cell.angle_gamma   90.00
#
_symmetry.space_group_name_H-M   'P 1'
#
loop_
_entity.id
_entity.type
_entity.pdbx_description
1 polymer ?
#
loop_
_entity_poly.entity_id
_entity_poly.type
_entity_poly.pdbx_seq_one_letter_code
_entity_poly.pdbx_strand_id
1 'polypeptide(L)'
;AGTGSTPATGGKTQHASTDKKRQPRDRKSSRQDTPKVELTPEDIQRQIKETLQRLSSGGKSKASKHRREKRSIASQQQAQEAQKREEDMKSIMVAEFVTANELANLMDVPVTEIISTCLSLGLFVSINQRLDAET
;
A
#
# COMPACT_ATOMS: atom_id res chain seq x y z
N ALA A 1 -45.64 34.44 13.55
CA ALA A 1 -44.86 34.09 14.76
C ALA A 1 -44.16 32.76 14.45
N GLY A 2 -42.86 32.62 14.27
CA GLY A 2 -41.66 33.26 14.82
C GLY A 2 -40.73 32.11 15.24
N THR A 3 -40.02 31.48 14.30
CA THR A 3 -38.55 31.58 14.09
C THR A 3 -37.71 31.74 15.36
N GLY A 4 -36.73 30.85 15.56
CA GLY A 4 -35.50 31.25 16.27
C GLY A 4 -34.80 30.17 17.07
N SER A 5 -34.09 29.26 16.41
CA SER A 5 -32.98 28.50 17.00
C SER A 5 -31.76 29.43 17.13
N THR A 6 -31.17 29.47 18.32
CA THR A 6 -30.02 30.31 18.73
C THR A 6 -28.67 29.85 18.16
N PRO A 7 -27.62 30.72 18.21
CA PRO A 7 -26.68 30.90 17.10
C PRO A 7 -25.24 30.44 17.36
N ALA A 8 -24.48 30.47 16.27
CA ALA A 8 -23.03 30.32 16.17
C ALA A 8 -22.24 31.50 16.80
N THR A 9 -21.13 31.16 17.46
CA THR A 9 -20.01 32.04 17.82
C THR A 9 -18.89 31.74 16.81
N GLY A 10 -18.21 32.67 16.13
CA GLY A 10 -17.98 34.09 16.39
C GLY A 10 -16.46 34.31 16.46
N GLY A 11 -15.84 34.73 15.35
CA GLY A 11 -14.41 35.03 15.27
C GLY A 11 -14.00 35.72 13.95
N LYS A 12 -14.33 37.01 13.83
CA LYS A 12 -13.73 38.00 12.89
C LYS A 12 -12.31 38.35 13.41
N THR A 13 -11.33 38.88 12.65
CA THR A 13 -11.29 40.12 11.82
C THR A 13 -9.88 40.17 11.15
N GLN A 14 -9.74 40.44 9.83
CA GLN A 14 -9.33 41.71 9.17
C GLN A 14 -7.84 42.10 9.34
N HIS A 15 -7.06 42.75 8.46
CA HIS A 15 -7.04 43.34 7.10
C HIS A 15 -5.50 43.45 6.79
N ALA A 16 -4.95 43.57 5.57
CA ALA A 16 -5.00 44.75 4.72
C ALA A 16 -4.10 44.55 3.48
N SER A 17 -4.51 45.23 2.42
CA SER A 17 -3.99 45.31 1.06
C SER A 17 -2.61 45.96 0.95
N THR A 18 -1.83 45.59 -0.07
CA THR A 18 -0.94 46.56 -0.72
C THR A 18 -0.76 46.26 -2.21
N ASP A 19 -1.21 47.23 -2.99
CA ASP A 19 -1.23 47.34 -4.43
C ASP A 19 0.16 47.80 -4.93
N LYS A 20 0.78 47.08 -5.87
CA LYS A 20 1.95 47.56 -6.62
C LYS A 20 1.82 47.16 -8.10
N LYS A 21 1.18 48.04 -8.87
CA LYS A 21 1.36 48.18 -10.33
C LYS A 21 2.80 48.62 -10.64
N ARG A 22 3.46 47.98 -11.61
CA ARG A 22 4.23 48.64 -12.70
C ARG A 22 4.81 47.65 -13.74
N GLN A 23 4.12 47.65 -14.89
CA GLN A 23 4.55 47.49 -16.30
C GLN A 23 5.15 46.18 -16.85
N PRO A 24 4.63 45.70 -18.01
CA PRO A 24 5.24 44.63 -18.78
C PRO A 24 6.32 45.21 -19.71
N ARG A 25 7.49 44.56 -19.76
CA ARG A 25 8.53 44.89 -20.75
C ARG A 25 8.42 43.89 -21.88
N ASP A 26 7.78 44.31 -22.97
CA ASP A 26 7.85 43.63 -24.26
C ASP A 26 9.31 43.48 -24.69
N ARG A 27 9.81 42.25 -24.65
CA ARG A 27 10.99 41.83 -25.42
C ARG A 27 10.58 40.63 -26.25
N LYS A 28 10.00 40.93 -27.41
CA LYS A 28 9.82 40.00 -28.51
C LYS A 28 11.20 39.50 -28.93
N SER A 29 11.61 38.38 -28.34
CA SER A 29 12.80 37.64 -28.77
C SER A 29 12.54 37.11 -30.17
N SER A 30 13.34 37.61 -31.12
CA SER A 30 13.46 37.08 -32.47
C SER A 30 13.52 35.55 -32.43
N ARG A 31 12.57 34.89 -33.09
CA ARG A 31 12.66 33.46 -33.38
C ARG A 31 13.74 33.32 -34.45
N GLN A 32 14.91 32.86 -34.05
CA GLN A 32 15.87 32.29 -34.99
C GLN A 32 15.23 31.05 -35.62
N ASP A 33 14.88 31.15 -36.89
CA ASP A 33 14.62 29.98 -37.73
C ASP A 33 15.91 29.17 -37.82
N THR A 34 15.88 27.96 -37.26
CA THR A 34 16.95 26.98 -37.41
C THR A 34 16.67 26.12 -38.64
N PRO A 35 17.66 25.84 -39.49
CA PRO A 35 17.46 25.09 -40.72
C PRO A 35 17.05 23.65 -40.42
N LYS A 36 16.04 23.16 -41.13
CA LYS A 36 15.56 21.77 -41.06
C LYS A 36 16.65 20.83 -41.58
N VAL A 37 17.37 20.19 -40.66
CA VAL A 37 18.22 19.03 -40.93
C VAL A 37 17.27 17.86 -41.23
N GLU A 38 17.46 17.19 -42.36
CA GLU A 38 16.71 15.98 -42.69
C GLU A 38 17.02 14.90 -41.66
N LEU A 39 16.02 14.57 -40.83
CA LEU A 39 16.14 13.58 -39.76
C LEU A 39 16.27 12.18 -40.38
N THR A 40 17.21 11.39 -39.87
CA THR A 40 17.38 10.00 -40.31
C THR A 40 16.16 9.15 -39.90
N PRO A 41 15.86 8.04 -40.60
CA PRO A 41 14.72 7.19 -40.25
C PRO A 41 14.76 6.65 -38.80
N GLU A 42 15.96 6.49 -38.21
CA GLU A 42 16.12 6.10 -36.81
C GLU A 42 15.69 7.22 -35.84
N ASP A 43 16.02 8.47 -36.14
CA ASP A 43 15.62 9.62 -35.34
C ASP A 43 14.10 9.83 -35.37
N ILE A 44 13.49 9.57 -36.53
CA ILE A 44 12.02 9.58 -36.68
C ILE A 44 11.38 8.55 -35.76
N GLN A 45 11.90 7.32 -35.70
CA GLN A 45 11.36 6.30 -34.79
C GLN A 45 11.52 6.68 -33.32
N ARG A 46 12.69 7.22 -32.93
CA ARG A 46 12.92 7.73 -31.57
C ARG A 46 11.93 8.84 -31.23
N GLN A 47 11.70 9.76 -32.15
CA GLN A 47 10.82 10.90 -31.95
C GLN A 47 9.34 10.49 -31.96
N ILE A 48 8.93 9.52 -32.78
CA ILE A 48 7.59 8.93 -32.72
C ILE A 48 7.37 8.23 -31.38
N LYS A 49 8.34 7.43 -30.93
CA LYS A 49 8.29 6.73 -29.64
C LYS A 49 8.21 7.72 -28.48
N GLU A 50 9.05 8.75 -28.48
CA GLU A 50 9.05 9.81 -27.49
C GLU A 50 7.75 10.61 -27.51
N THR A 51 7.25 10.98 -28.69
CA THR A 51 5.99 11.72 -28.87
C THR A 51 4.79 10.91 -28.41
N LEU A 52 4.71 9.62 -28.79
CA LEU A 52 3.70 8.69 -28.30
C LEU A 52 3.77 8.54 -26.80
N GLN A 53 4.96 8.43 -26.22
CA GLN A 53 5.12 8.30 -24.77
C GLN A 53 4.77 9.61 -24.05
N ARG A 54 5.00 10.78 -24.65
CA ARG A 54 4.63 12.10 -24.10
C ARG A 54 3.13 12.37 -24.20
N LEU A 55 2.47 11.94 -25.27
CA LEU A 55 1.02 11.99 -25.44
C LEU A 55 0.29 10.94 -24.58
N SER A 56 0.84 9.72 -24.49
CA SER A 56 0.36 8.63 -23.62
C SER A 56 0.58 8.95 -22.13
N SER A 57 1.67 9.64 -21.79
CA SER A 57 1.95 10.08 -20.42
C SER A 57 1.19 11.34 -19.99
N GLY A 58 0.14 11.74 -20.72
CA GLY A 58 -0.88 12.73 -20.32
C GLY A 58 -1.71 12.34 -19.08
N GLY A 59 -1.15 11.56 -18.16
CA GLY A 59 -1.81 11.01 -17.00
C GLY A 59 -1.02 11.24 -15.72
N LYS A 60 -1.43 12.29 -14.99
CA LYS A 60 -1.12 12.59 -13.57
C LYS A 60 0.32 13.05 -13.28
N SER A 61 0.43 14.17 -12.55
CA SER A 61 1.69 14.82 -12.19
C SER A 61 2.65 13.90 -11.42
N LYS A 62 3.96 14.19 -11.47
CA LYS A 62 4.99 13.49 -10.66
C LYS A 62 4.56 13.40 -9.18
N ALA A 63 3.99 14.47 -8.64
CA ALA A 63 3.45 14.51 -7.28
C ALA A 63 2.25 13.54 -7.09
N SER A 64 1.35 13.44 -8.07
CA SER A 64 0.24 12.48 -8.02
C SER A 64 0.71 11.02 -8.11
N LYS A 65 1.75 10.72 -8.90
CA LYS A 65 2.35 9.38 -8.98
C LYS A 65 2.99 9.01 -7.64
N HIS A 66 3.82 9.88 -7.08
CA HIS A 66 4.45 9.68 -5.78
C HIS A 66 3.43 9.48 -4.63
N ARG A 67 2.33 10.26 -4.62
CA ARG A 67 1.25 10.06 -3.64
C ARG A 67 0.54 8.71 -3.79
N ARG A 68 0.35 8.23 -5.03
CA ARG A 68 -0.24 6.92 -5.30
C ARG A 68 0.69 5.79 -4.88
N GLU A 69 1.97 5.91 -5.23
CA GLU A 69 3.02 4.96 -4.87
C GLU A 69 3.18 4.83 -3.35
N LYS A 70 3.24 5.96 -2.62
CA LYS A 70 3.28 5.94 -1.14
C LYS A 70 2.08 5.19 -0.54
N ARG A 71 0.87 5.42 -1.07
CA ARG A 71 -0.34 4.68 -0.63
C ARG A 71 -0.25 3.19 -0.96
N SER A 72 0.26 2.85 -2.14
CA SER A 72 0.44 1.46 -2.57
C SER A 72 1.43 0.72 -1.66
N ILE A 73 2.56 1.37 -1.35
CA ILE A 73 3.59 0.81 -0.45
C ILE A 73 3.01 0.61 0.95
N ALA A 74 2.32 1.61 1.50
CA ALA A 74 1.69 1.48 2.81
C ALA A 74 0.65 0.34 2.86
N SER A 75 -0.20 0.24 1.82
CA SER A 75 -1.18 -0.85 1.71
C SER A 75 -0.51 -2.22 1.58
N GLN A 76 0.59 -2.32 0.83
CA GLN A 76 1.33 -3.56 0.65
C GLN A 76 2.05 -3.98 1.94
N GLN A 77 2.63 -3.02 2.67
CA GLN A 77 3.25 -3.27 3.97
C GLN A 77 2.23 -3.78 4.98
N GLN A 78 1.04 -3.15 5.05
CA GLN A 78 -0.03 -3.60 5.93
C GLN A 78 -0.51 -5.02 5.57
N ALA A 79 -0.64 -5.32 4.27
CA ALA A 79 -1.01 -6.66 3.82
C ALA A 79 0.06 -7.71 4.20
N GLN A 80 1.34 -7.39 4.00
CA GLN A 80 2.45 -8.26 4.39
C GLN A 80 2.51 -8.47 5.91
N GLU A 81 2.30 -7.43 6.71
CA GLU A 81 2.29 -7.54 8.17
C GLU A 81 1.11 -8.38 8.67
N ALA A 82 -0.06 -8.26 8.03
CA ALA A 82 -1.21 -9.10 8.34
C ALA A 82 -0.93 -10.58 8.00
N GLN A 83 -0.32 -10.85 6.85
CA GLN A 83 0.10 -12.22 6.47
C GLN A 83 1.09 -12.80 7.46
N LYS A 84 2.13 -12.03 7.84
CA LYS A 84 3.10 -12.46 8.86
C LYS A 84 2.45 -12.79 10.20
N ARG A 85 1.53 -11.96 10.69
CA ARG A 85 0.80 -12.28 11.93
C ARG A 85 -0.03 -13.54 11.80
N GLU A 86 -0.64 -13.78 10.64
CA GLU A 86 -1.41 -14.99 10.40
C GLU A 86 -0.53 -16.24 10.33
N GLU A 87 0.68 -16.12 9.79
CA GLU A 87 1.71 -17.17 9.81
C GLU A 87 2.20 -17.44 11.23
N ASP A 88 2.48 -16.40 12.02
CA ASP A 88 2.93 -16.52 13.41
C ASP A 88 1.88 -17.24 14.28
N MET A 89 0.58 -16.92 14.10
CA MET A 89 -0.53 -17.58 14.79
C MET A 89 -0.70 -19.05 14.44
N LYS A 90 -0.17 -19.52 13.30
CA LYS A 90 -0.22 -20.93 12.88
C LYS A 90 0.87 -21.77 13.55
N SER A 91 1.83 -21.14 14.22
CA SER A 91 2.94 -21.83 14.87
C SER A 91 2.80 -21.80 16.39
N ILE A 92 3.02 -22.94 17.04
CA ILE A 92 3.03 -23.06 18.50
C ILE A 92 4.41 -23.57 18.91
N MET A 93 5.01 -22.92 19.91
CA MET A 93 6.27 -23.35 20.48
C MET A 93 6.01 -24.48 21.47
N VAL A 94 6.52 -25.67 21.15
CA VAL A 94 6.40 -26.88 21.97
C VAL A 94 7.78 -27.36 22.42
N ALA A 95 7.80 -28.21 23.45
CA ALA A 95 9.01 -28.92 23.84
C ALA A 95 9.37 -30.00 22.81
N GLU A 96 10.56 -30.62 22.96
CA GLU A 96 11.04 -31.69 22.07
C GLU A 96 10.05 -32.87 21.95
N PHE A 97 9.33 -33.13 23.04
CA PHE A 97 8.22 -34.06 23.13
C PHE A 97 7.05 -33.38 23.83
N VAL A 98 5.84 -33.68 23.38
CA VAL A 98 4.60 -33.29 24.06
C VAL A 98 3.65 -34.47 24.11
N THR A 99 2.77 -34.54 25.10
CA THR A 99 1.66 -35.50 25.07
C THR A 99 0.47 -34.95 24.30
N ALA A 100 -0.42 -35.82 23.81
CA ALA A 100 -1.64 -35.37 23.13
C ALA A 100 -2.50 -34.44 24.01
N ASN A 101 -2.52 -34.68 25.33
CA ASN A 101 -3.23 -33.81 26.28
C ASN A 101 -2.58 -32.43 26.43
N GLU A 102 -1.24 -32.36 26.50
CA GLU A 102 -0.52 -31.10 26.57
C GLU A 102 -0.67 -30.27 25.30
N LEU A 103 -0.59 -30.91 24.13
CA LEU A 103 -0.84 -30.26 22.85
C LEU A 103 -2.26 -29.69 22.77
N ALA A 104 -3.26 -30.47 23.23
CA ALA A 104 -4.64 -30.02 23.30
C ALA A 104 -4.81 -28.77 24.19
N ASN A 105 -4.14 -28.75 25.35
CA ASN A 105 -4.15 -27.59 26.25
C ASN A 105 -3.43 -26.37 25.65
N LEU A 106 -2.36 -26.56 24.86
CA LEU A 106 -1.69 -25.45 24.17
C LEU A 106 -2.52 -24.87 23.01
N MET A 107 -3.37 -25.70 22.41
CA MET A 107 -4.24 -25.34 21.30
C MET A 107 -5.66 -24.91 21.74
N ASP A 108 -5.98 -24.98 23.04
CA ASP A 108 -7.32 -24.74 23.59
C ASP A 108 -8.44 -25.54 22.89
N VAL A 109 -8.14 -26.79 22.51
CA VAL A 109 -9.09 -27.72 21.87
C VAL A 109 -9.23 -29.00 22.70
N PRO A 110 -10.35 -29.73 22.61
CA PRO A 110 -10.47 -31.01 23.30
C PRO A 110 -9.48 -32.05 22.75
N VAL A 111 -8.89 -32.85 23.64
CA VAL A 111 -7.91 -33.89 23.27
C VAL A 111 -8.43 -34.89 22.24
N THR A 112 -9.74 -35.11 22.19
CA THR A 112 -10.39 -35.97 21.19
C THR A 112 -10.21 -35.46 19.77
N GLU A 113 -10.10 -34.15 19.57
CA GLU A 113 -9.87 -33.54 18.25
C GLU A 113 -8.44 -33.81 17.78
N ILE A 114 -7.45 -33.67 18.67
CA ILE A 114 -6.05 -34.05 18.41
C ILE A 114 -5.93 -35.54 18.07
N ILE A 115 -6.59 -36.42 18.83
CA ILE A 115 -6.57 -37.85 18.54
C ILE A 115 -7.22 -38.12 17.17
N SER A 116 -8.30 -37.43 16.84
CA SER A 116 -9.02 -37.60 15.56
C SER A 116 -8.18 -37.15 14.36
N THR A 117 -7.42 -36.08 14.49
CA THR A 117 -6.49 -35.62 13.45
C THR A 117 -5.33 -36.59 13.28
N CYS A 118 -4.72 -37.07 14.36
CA CYS A 118 -3.69 -38.13 14.31
C CYS A 118 -4.21 -39.41 13.62
N LEU A 119 -5.43 -39.85 13.96
CA LEU A 119 -6.07 -41.01 13.30
C LEU A 119 -6.25 -40.80 11.79
N SER A 120 -6.62 -39.59 11.38
CA SER A 120 -6.76 -39.23 9.95
C SER A 120 -5.43 -39.24 9.20
N LEU A 121 -4.32 -38.99 9.92
CA LEU A 121 -2.95 -39.13 9.42
C LEU A 121 -2.44 -40.58 9.44
N GLY A 122 -3.23 -41.52 9.99
CA GLY A 122 -2.85 -42.93 10.15
C GLY A 122 -2.01 -43.23 11.40
N LEU A 123 -1.91 -42.27 12.32
CA LEU A 123 -1.15 -42.37 13.57
C LEU A 123 -2.12 -42.69 14.71
N PHE A 124 -1.91 -43.82 15.39
CA PHE A 124 -2.67 -44.18 16.57
C PHE A 124 -1.97 -43.68 17.82
N VAL A 125 -2.57 -42.71 18.49
CA VAL A 125 -1.99 -42.02 19.64
C VAL A 125 -2.92 -42.13 20.83
N SER A 126 -2.36 -42.42 22.01
CA SER A 126 -3.09 -42.35 23.28
C SER A 126 -2.82 -41.04 24.03
N ILE A 127 -3.71 -40.66 24.96
CA ILE A 127 -3.70 -39.35 25.65
C ILE A 127 -2.32 -39.01 26.26
N ASN A 128 -1.67 -39.99 26.87
CA ASN A 128 -0.39 -39.81 27.57
C ASN A 128 0.82 -40.35 26.79
N GLN A 129 0.65 -40.62 25.50
CA GLN A 129 1.76 -40.99 24.63
C GLN A 129 2.52 -39.75 24.20
N ARG A 130 3.86 -39.85 24.17
CA ARG A 130 4.72 -38.81 23.65
C ARG A 130 4.59 -38.71 22.13
N LEU A 131 4.47 -37.48 21.68
CA LEU A 131 4.48 -37.05 20.29
C LEU A 131 5.75 -36.21 20.12
N ASP A 132 6.65 -36.72 19.30
CA ASP A 132 7.90 -36.05 18.95
C ASP A 132 7.75 -35.46 17.55
N ALA A 133 8.61 -34.53 17.16
CA ALA A 133 8.52 -33.86 15.84
C ALA A 133 8.62 -34.80 14.62
N GLU A 134 9.07 -36.05 14.83
CA GLU A 134 9.20 -37.09 13.80
C GLU A 134 8.01 -38.06 13.75
N THR A 135 7.09 -37.98 14.72
CA THR A 135 5.88 -38.82 14.79
C THR A 135 4.76 -38.20 13.97
#